data_AF-A0A5E4CW75-F1
#
_entry.id   AF-A0A5E4CW75-F1
#
_cell.length_a   1.000
_cell.length_b   1.000
_cell.length_c   1.000
_cell.angle_alpha   90.00
_cell.angle_beta   90.00
_cell.angle_gamma   90.00
#
_symmetry.space_group_name_H-M   'P 1'
#
loop_
_entity.id
_entity.type
_entity.pdbx_description
1 polymer ?
#
loop_
_entity_poly.entity_id
_entity_poly.type
_entity_poly.pdbx_seq_one_letter_code
_entity_poly.pdbx_strand_id
1 'polypeptide(L)'
;MVKSYLQQHNIPQREVVDTTGLNQSHLSQHLNKGTPMKTQKRAALYTWYVRKQREVAQQFTHAGQGGLIEEPTGDELPTKKGRRNRFKWGPASQQILFQAYERQKNPSKEERETLVEECNRWSGGGGGAAWGGAGARPGR
;
A
#
# COMPACT_ATOMS: atom_id res chain seq x y z
N MET A 1 -9.24 8.45 -11.37
CA MET A 1 -8.38 7.35 -11.85
C MET A 1 -7.17 7.15 -10.94
N VAL A 2 -6.10 7.94 -11.04
CA VAL A 2 -4.87 7.74 -10.21
C VAL A 2 -5.13 7.89 -8.71
N LYS A 3 -5.92 8.89 -8.28
CA LYS A 3 -6.29 9.07 -6.86
C LYS A 3 -6.97 7.83 -6.27
N SER A 4 -8.00 7.32 -6.95
CA SER A 4 -8.77 6.16 -6.51
C SER A 4 -7.88 4.92 -6.39
N TYR A 5 -6.97 4.72 -7.34
CA TYR A 5 -5.99 3.64 -7.28
C TYR A 5 -5.03 3.77 -6.09
N LEU A 6 -4.50 4.97 -5.83
CA LEU A 6 -3.65 5.20 -4.65
C LEU A 6 -4.39 4.89 -3.35
N GLN A 7 -5.67 5.24 -3.25
CA GLN A 7 -6.48 4.96 -2.07
C GLN A 7 -6.82 3.48 -1.93
N GLN A 8 -7.23 2.83 -3.02
CA GLN A 8 -7.57 1.42 -3.06
C GLN A 8 -6.37 0.55 -2.67
N HIS A 9 -5.19 0.86 -3.20
CA HIS A 9 -3.97 0.11 -2.95
C HIS A 9 -3.17 0.63 -1.74
N ASN A 10 -3.73 1.59 -0.97
CA ASN A 10 -3.07 2.28 0.14
C ASN A 10 -1.65 2.80 -0.17
N ILE A 11 -1.41 3.20 -1.41
CA ILE A 11 -0.09 3.66 -1.85
C ILE A 11 0.11 5.10 -1.36
N PRO A 12 1.17 5.37 -0.57
CA PRO A 12 1.43 6.71 -0.09
C PRO A 12 1.84 7.64 -1.23
N GLN A 13 1.28 8.85 -1.26
CA GLN A 13 1.68 9.89 -2.24
C GLN A 13 3.19 10.17 -2.23
N ARG A 14 3.86 9.94 -1.08
CA ARG A 14 5.32 10.05 -0.96
C ARG A 14 6.05 9.14 -1.95
N GLU A 15 5.60 7.90 -2.15
CA GLU A 15 6.25 6.97 -3.07
C GLU A 15 6.22 7.49 -4.52
N VAL A 16 5.09 8.10 -4.89
CA VAL A 16 4.95 8.79 -6.18
C VAL A 16 5.97 9.93 -6.29
N VAL A 17 6.06 10.78 -5.26
CA VAL A 17 7.00 11.92 -5.21
C VAL A 17 8.45 11.46 -5.30
N ASP A 18 8.83 10.48 -4.49
CA ASP A 18 10.20 9.97 -4.40
C ASP A 18 10.65 9.34 -5.75
N THR A 19 9.71 8.76 -6.52
CA THR A 19 10.02 8.13 -7.82
C THR A 19 9.93 9.10 -9.00
N THR A 20 8.93 9.98 -9.00
CA THR A 20 8.66 10.89 -10.14
C THR A 20 9.35 12.23 -10.03
N GLY A 21 9.90 12.58 -8.85
CA GLY A 21 10.46 13.90 -8.57
C GLY A 21 9.41 15.03 -8.55
N LEU A 22 8.12 14.71 -8.51
CA LEU A 22 7.05 15.71 -8.47
C LEU A 22 6.98 16.39 -7.10
N ASN A 23 6.60 17.68 -7.08
CA ASN A 23 6.39 18.39 -5.83
C ASN A 23 5.18 17.80 -5.06
N GLN A 24 5.36 17.47 -3.79
CA GLN A 24 4.34 16.84 -2.95
C GLN A 24 3.06 17.68 -2.83
N SER A 25 3.18 18.98 -2.58
CA SER A 25 2.03 19.87 -2.42
C SER A 25 1.26 20.03 -3.72
N HIS A 26 1.97 20.21 -4.84
CA HIS A 26 1.34 20.32 -6.17
C HIS A 26 0.68 18.99 -6.58
N LEU A 27 1.33 17.85 -6.36
CA LEU A 27 0.74 16.54 -6.62
C LEU A 27 -0.54 16.34 -5.80
N SER A 28 -0.52 16.68 -4.51
CA SER A 28 -1.69 16.59 -3.64
C SER A 28 -2.83 17.50 -4.11
N GLN A 29 -2.53 18.74 -4.52
CA GLN A 29 -3.52 19.68 -5.06
C GLN A 29 -4.11 19.17 -6.38
N HIS A 30 -3.29 18.64 -7.29
CA HIS A 30 -3.78 18.04 -8.53
C HIS A 30 -4.70 16.85 -8.27
N LEU A 31 -4.32 15.94 -7.35
CA LEU A 31 -5.09 14.74 -7.05
C LEU A 31 -6.36 15.01 -6.24
N ASN A 32 -6.34 15.95 -5.29
CA ASN A 32 -7.46 16.18 -4.38
C ASN A 32 -8.34 17.36 -4.79
N LYS A 33 -7.77 18.41 -5.35
CA LYS A 33 -8.46 19.67 -5.71
C LYS A 33 -8.63 19.86 -7.22
N GLY A 34 -8.06 18.99 -8.05
CA GLY A 34 -8.16 19.09 -9.51
C GLY A 34 -7.31 20.21 -10.12
N THR A 35 -6.33 20.74 -9.39
CA THR A 35 -5.45 21.82 -9.88
C THR A 35 -4.77 21.42 -11.19
N PRO A 36 -4.78 22.25 -12.24
CA PRO A 36 -4.19 21.90 -13.52
C PRO A 36 -2.69 21.67 -13.37
N MET A 37 -2.19 20.57 -13.94
CA MET A 37 -0.78 20.18 -13.89
C MET A 37 -0.21 20.16 -15.30
N LYS A 38 1.03 20.65 -15.48
CA LYS A 38 1.72 20.70 -16.78
C LYS A 38 1.84 19.31 -17.42
N THR A 39 1.72 19.24 -18.75
CA THR A 39 1.74 17.98 -19.52
C THR A 39 2.96 17.12 -19.23
N GLN A 40 4.16 17.70 -19.14
CA GLN A 40 5.39 16.98 -18.79
C GLN A 40 5.30 16.30 -17.41
N LYS A 41 4.74 16.99 -16.40
CA LYS A 41 4.54 16.43 -15.05
C LYS A 41 3.46 15.34 -15.04
N ARG A 42 2.40 15.50 -15.84
CA ARG A 42 1.38 14.45 -16.03
C ARG A 42 1.96 13.20 -16.69
N ALA A 43 2.85 13.36 -17.67
CA ALA A 43 3.53 12.24 -18.32
C ALA A 43 4.35 11.41 -17.31
N ALA A 44 5.11 12.08 -16.42
CA ALA A 44 5.84 11.40 -15.35
C ALA A 44 4.90 10.64 -14.39
N LEU A 45 3.78 11.26 -13.99
CA LEU A 45 2.77 10.63 -13.13
C LEU A 45 2.13 9.40 -13.78
N TYR A 46 1.75 9.49 -15.06
CA TYR A 46 1.11 8.38 -15.76
C TYR A 46 2.08 7.23 -16.08
N THR A 47 3.33 7.56 -16.40
CA THR A 47 4.39 6.55 -16.58
C THR A 47 4.60 5.75 -15.30
N TRP A 48 4.68 6.45 -14.15
CA TRP A 48 4.74 5.81 -12.85
C TRP A 48 3.51 4.96 -12.56
N TYR A 49 2.31 5.48 -12.86
CA TYR A 49 1.05 4.79 -12.61
C TYR A 49 0.98 3.44 -13.33
N VAL A 50 1.28 3.40 -14.63
CA VAL A 50 1.26 2.16 -15.43
C VAL A 50 2.30 1.15 -14.94
N ARG A 51 3.50 1.62 -14.60
CA ARG A 51 4.54 0.78 -13.99
C ARG A 51 4.06 0.18 -12.66
N LYS A 52 3.45 1.01 -11.80
CA LYS A 52 2.96 0.59 -10.49
C LYS A 52 1.81 -0.41 -10.58
N GLN A 53 0.94 -0.29 -11.58
CA GLN A 53 -0.10 -1.29 -11.85
C GLN A 53 0.48 -2.68 -12.10
N ARG A 54 1.58 -2.77 -12.86
CA ARG A 54 2.26 -4.04 -13.14
C ARG A 54 2.91 -4.62 -11.89
N GLU A 55 3.61 -3.79 -11.11
CA GLU A 55 4.25 -4.22 -9.85
C GLU A 55 3.22 -4.78 -8.86
N VAL A 56 2.10 -4.08 -8.69
CA VAL A 56 1.05 -4.52 -7.77
C VAL A 56 0.39 -5.81 -8.27
N ALA A 57 0.12 -5.92 -9.59
CA ALA A 57 -0.40 -7.16 -10.18
C ALA A 57 0.55 -8.35 -9.94
N GLN A 58 1.86 -8.16 -10.09
CA GLN A 58 2.87 -9.20 -9.82
C GLN A 58 2.94 -9.60 -8.33
N GLN A 59 2.76 -8.64 -7.42
CA GLN A 59 2.69 -8.93 -5.99
C GLN A 59 1.51 -9.83 -5.64
N PHE A 60 0.37 -9.71 -6.34
CA PHE A 60 -0.75 -10.63 -6.14
C PHE A 60 -0.49 -12.04 -6.67
N THR A 61 0.22 -12.17 -7.80
CA THR A 61 0.53 -13.48 -8.36
C THR A 61 1.55 -14.25 -7.52
N HIS A 62 2.38 -13.57 -6.72
CA HIS A 62 3.38 -14.22 -5.86
C HIS A 62 2.99 -14.24 -4.37
N ALA A 63 2.02 -13.43 -3.92
CA ALA A 63 1.54 -13.48 -2.53
C ALA A 63 0.81 -14.79 -2.16
N GLY A 64 0.43 -15.61 -3.15
CA GLY A 64 -0.10 -16.96 -2.94
C GLY A 64 0.96 -18.07 -2.82
N GLN A 65 2.22 -17.79 -3.14
CA GLN A 65 3.33 -18.73 -2.99
C GLN A 65 4.14 -18.32 -1.77
N GLY A 66 3.82 -18.96 -0.64
CA GLY A 66 4.59 -18.82 0.59
C GLY A 66 6.07 -19.08 0.33
N GLY A 67 6.86 -18.04 0.58
CA GLY A 67 8.28 -18.09 0.95
C GLY A 67 9.17 -19.04 0.17
N LEU A 68 9.75 -18.61 -0.95
CA LEU A 68 11.12 -18.95 -1.32
C LEU A 68 11.73 -17.77 -2.07
N ILE A 69 12.64 -17.07 -1.39
CA ILE A 69 13.60 -16.18 -2.02
C ILE A 69 14.64 -17.13 -2.62
N GLU A 70 14.48 -17.50 -3.89
CA GLU A 70 15.60 -18.02 -4.66
C GLU A 70 16.07 -16.88 -5.55
N GLU A 71 17.25 -16.36 -5.23
CA GLU A 71 18.02 -15.53 -6.14
C GLU A 71 18.41 -16.36 -7.37
N PRO A 72 18.33 -15.76 -8.56
CA PRO A 72 19.38 -15.99 -9.53
C PRO A 72 19.98 -14.64 -9.96
N THR A 73 21.25 -14.49 -9.59
CA THR A 73 22.35 -14.08 -10.46
C THR A 73 22.11 -12.91 -11.43
N GLY A 74 22.79 -11.79 -11.12
CA GLY A 74 23.61 -11.07 -12.10
C GLY A 74 22.86 -10.27 -13.17
N ASP A 75 22.57 -9.01 -12.85
CA ASP A 75 23.09 -7.81 -13.53
C ASP A 75 22.15 -6.61 -13.31
N GLU A 76 22.78 -5.45 -13.09
CA GLU A 76 22.22 -4.11 -13.25
C GLU A 76 21.00 -3.68 -12.42
N LEU A 77 21.29 -3.05 -11.28
CA LEU A 77 20.93 -1.66 -10.93
C LEU A 77 20.96 -1.55 -9.41
N PRO A 78 21.59 -0.51 -8.81
CA PRO A 78 21.50 -0.27 -7.39
C PRO A 78 20.06 0.14 -7.09
N THR A 79 19.19 -0.86 -6.84
CA THR A 79 17.88 -0.63 -6.25
C THR A 79 18.16 -0.07 -4.87
N LYS A 80 18.26 1.26 -4.79
CA LYS A 80 18.29 2.01 -3.53
C LYS A 80 17.25 1.34 -2.66
N LYS A 81 17.69 0.67 -1.59
CA LYS A 81 16.83 0.02 -0.61
C LYS A 81 15.84 1.08 -0.15
N GLY A 82 14.70 1.11 -0.82
CA GLY A 82 13.70 2.14 -0.66
C GLY A 82 13.26 2.08 0.78
N ARG A 83 13.20 3.24 1.43
CA ARG A 83 12.71 3.32 2.80
C ARG A 83 11.34 2.64 2.84
N ARG A 84 11.23 1.52 3.58
CA ARG A 84 10.01 0.70 3.62
C ARG A 84 8.79 1.58 3.91
N ASN A 85 7.70 1.32 3.20
CA ASN A 85 6.48 2.08 3.34
C ASN A 85 5.94 1.97 4.77
N ARG A 86 5.57 3.12 5.35
CA ARG A 86 4.94 3.14 6.68
C ARG A 86 3.53 2.55 6.54
N PHE A 87 3.26 1.51 7.33
CA PHE A 87 1.96 0.87 7.42
C PHE A 87 0.85 1.88 7.75
N LYS A 88 -0.30 1.73 7.10
CA LYS A 88 -1.50 2.51 7.37
C LYS A 88 -2.71 1.59 7.48
N TRP A 89 -3.47 1.76 8.55
CA TRP A 89 -4.78 1.13 8.68
C TRP A 89 -5.74 1.69 7.65
N GLY A 90 -6.25 0.82 6.76
CA GLY A 90 -7.35 1.17 5.85
C GLY A 90 -8.66 1.38 6.61
N PRO A 91 -9.62 2.12 6.04
CA PRO A 91 -10.89 2.43 6.70
C PRO A 91 -11.70 1.17 7.08
N ALA A 92 -11.65 0.12 6.25
CA ALA A 92 -12.30 -1.16 6.56
C ALA A 92 -11.70 -1.84 7.81
N SER A 93 -10.37 -1.91 7.90
CA SER A 93 -9.69 -2.48 9.07
C SER A 93 -9.91 -1.62 10.33
N GLN A 94 -9.93 -0.30 10.20
CA GLN A 94 -10.22 0.59 11.34
C GLN A 94 -11.62 0.33 11.91
N GLN A 95 -12.62 0.13 11.05
CA GLN A 95 -13.98 -0.12 11.50
C GLN A 95 -14.11 -1.42 12.30
N ILE A 96 -13.41 -2.48 11.88
CA ILE A 96 -13.34 -3.76 12.60
C ILE A 96 -12.67 -3.56 13.97
N LEU A 97 -11.55 -2.83 14.01
CA LEU A 97 -10.85 -2.53 15.26
C LEU A 97 -11.71 -1.70 16.23
N PHE A 98 -12.47 -0.73 15.73
CA PHE A 98 -13.39 0.06 16.57
C PHE A 98 -14.48 -0.82 17.19
N GLN A 99 -15.14 -1.67 16.39
CA GLN A 99 -16.17 -2.59 16.89
C GLN A 99 -15.62 -3.58 17.91
N ALA A 100 -14.41 -4.10 17.68
CA ALA A 100 -13.74 -4.99 18.62
C ALA A 100 -13.41 -4.30 19.94
N TYR A 101 -12.93 -3.06 19.88
CA TYR A 101 -12.61 -2.26 21.06
C TYR A 101 -13.84 -1.93 21.92
N GLU A 102 -14.99 -1.67 21.28
CA GLU A 102 -16.27 -1.45 21.99
C GLU A 102 -16.73 -2.69 22.74
N ARG A 103 -16.50 -3.89 22.19
CA ARG A 103 -16.83 -5.16 22.84
C ARG A 103 -15.87 -5.48 23.98
N GLN A 104 -14.57 -5.29 23.75
CA GLN A 104 -13.55 -5.66 24.70
C GLN A 104 -12.27 -4.84 24.52
N LYS A 105 -12.00 -3.94 25.48
CA LYS A 105 -10.84 -3.04 25.44
C LYS A 105 -9.49 -3.75 25.59
N ASN A 106 -9.48 -4.93 26.20
CA ASN A 106 -8.29 -5.76 26.40
C ASN A 106 -8.50 -7.17 25.81
N PRO A 107 -8.32 -7.32 24.49
CA PRO A 107 -8.38 -8.63 23.86
C PRO A 107 -7.15 -9.47 24.23
N SER A 108 -7.38 -10.76 24.44
CA SER A 108 -6.36 -11.80 24.60
C SER A 108 -5.51 -11.94 23.34
N LYS A 109 -4.37 -12.65 23.43
CA LYS A 109 -3.48 -12.85 22.29
C LYS A 109 -4.18 -13.53 21.10
N GLU A 110 -5.03 -14.51 21.39
CA GLU A 110 -5.78 -15.26 20.38
C GLU A 110 -6.82 -14.37 19.69
N GLU A 111 -7.56 -13.56 20.46
CA GLU A 111 -8.50 -12.59 19.89
C GLU A 111 -7.79 -11.53 19.03
N ARG A 112 -6.58 -11.12 19.42
CA ARG A 112 -5.77 -10.23 18.58
C ARG A 112 -5.40 -10.88 17.25
N GLU A 113 -5.05 -12.15 17.22
CA GLU A 113 -4.72 -12.87 15.99
C GLU A 113 -5.96 -13.01 15.09
N THR A 114 -7.12 -13.31 15.65
CA THR A 114 -8.40 -13.32 14.93
C THR A 114 -8.72 -11.95 14.31
N LEU A 115 -8.55 -10.85 15.06
CA LEU A 115 -8.76 -9.49 14.55
C LEU A 115 -7.80 -9.14 13.40
N VAL A 116 -6.57 -9.66 13.43
CA VAL A 116 -5.60 -9.46 12.35
C VAL A 116 -6.05 -10.19 11.09
N GLU A 117 -6.49 -11.44 11.21
CA GLU A 117 -7.03 -12.20 10.09
C GLU A 117 -8.28 -11.55 9.51
N GLU A 118 -9.20 -11.08 10.35
CA GLU A 118 -10.37 -10.32 9.90
C GLU A 118 -9.97 -9.03 9.19
N CYS A 119 -9.09 -8.22 9.79
CA CYS A 119 -8.62 -6.98 9.17
C CYS A 119 -7.97 -7.25 7.81
N ASN A 120 -7.20 -8.33 7.68
CA ASN A 120 -6.55 -8.72 6.42
C ASN A 120 -7.54 -9.28 5.40
N ARG A 121 -8.57 -10.03 5.84
CA ARG A 121 -9.64 -10.56 4.99
C ARG A 121 -10.45 -9.42 4.36
N TRP A 122 -10.84 -8.44 5.17
CA TRP A 122 -11.60 -7.28 4.69
C TRP A 122 -10.73 -6.29 3.92
N SER A 123 -9.44 -6.15 4.27
CA SER A 123 -8.49 -5.38 3.46
C SER A 123 -8.16 -6.06 2.12
N GLY A 124 -8.28 -7.38 2.01
CA GLY A 124 -8.06 -8.14 0.79
C GLY A 124 -9.28 -8.20 -0.14
N GLY A 125 -10.50 -8.10 0.41
CA GLY A 125 -11.75 -8.27 -0.33
C GLY A 125 -12.41 -7.00 -0.90
N GLY A 126 -12.04 -5.80 -0.43
CA GLY A 126 -12.74 -4.55 -0.79
C GLY A 126 -11.97 -3.58 -1.69
N GLY A 127 -10.73 -3.89 -2.04
CA GLY A 127 -9.88 -3.01 -2.81
C GLY A 127 -8.49 -3.60 -2.84
N GLY A 128 -8.12 -4.17 -3.98
CA GLY A 128 -6.91 -4.97 -4.07
C GLY A 128 -5.71 -4.25 -3.46
N ALA A 129 -5.08 -4.84 -2.45
CA ALA A 129 -3.63 -4.89 -2.23
C ALA A 129 -3.40 -5.74 -0.97
N ALA A 130 -3.06 -7.02 -1.17
CA ALA A 130 -2.41 -7.79 -0.14
C ALA A 130 -1.14 -7.03 0.26
N TRP A 131 -1.08 -6.56 1.51
CA TRP A 131 0.08 -5.83 2.00
C TRP A 131 1.28 -6.78 2.07
N GLY A 132 2.20 -6.60 1.12
CA GLY A 132 3.56 -7.12 1.24
C GLY A 132 4.22 -6.56 2.50
N GLY A 133 4.43 -7.43 3.49
CA GLY A 133 5.52 -7.30 4.46
C GLY A 133 5.19 -6.75 5.85
N ALA A 134 3.95 -6.40 6.17
CA ALA A 134 3.57 -6.04 7.53
C ALA A 134 2.09 -6.34 7.78
N GLY A 135 1.76 -7.63 7.95
CA GLY A 135 0.58 -7.97 8.73
C GLY A 135 0.66 -7.23 10.06
N ALA A 136 -0.48 -6.76 10.57
CA ALA A 136 -0.58 -6.06 11.84
C ALA A 136 -0.21 -7.01 12.99
N ARG A 137 1.07 -7.33 13.15
CA ARG A 137 1.56 -8.01 14.33
C ARG A 137 1.53 -6.99 15.46
N PRO A 138 0.76 -7.21 16.54
CA PRO A 138 0.93 -6.41 17.74
C PRO A 138 2.38 -6.59 18.17
N GLY A 139 3.09 -5.46 18.32
CA GLY A 139 4.42 -5.44 18.91
C GLY A 139 4.38 -6.12 20.27
N ARG A 140 5.38 -6.97 20.49
CA ARG A 140 5.66 -7.63 21.76
C ARG A 140 5.89 -6.59 22.86
#